data_AF-A0A0Q6JZM7-F1
#
_entry.id   AF-A0A0Q6JZM7-F1
#
_cell.length_a   1.000
_cell.length_b   1.000
_cell.length_c   1.000
_cell.angle_alpha   90.00
_cell.angle_beta   90.00
_cell.angle_gamma   90.00
#
_symmetry.space_group_name_H-M   'P 1'
#
loop_
_entity.id
_entity.type
_entity.pdbx_description
1 polymer ?
#
loop_
_entity_poly.entity_id
_entity_poly.type
_entity_poly.pdbx_seq_one_letter_code
_entity_poly.pdbx_strand_id
1 'polypeptide(L)'
;MIDPTTQDVMKLYLEHVGLPTELSPEDQQEFLERESERIAERIDNMKVHMQDQVLTRYVRENGHPAPHSEQVGLINQAWAQATDFVIDEEIYGKLPEDMEAYPPDQESAEAEAERDRARIQVHRSNPERWRQPVNCEDPATSTRQLQDLLWEEKPSRFRYYAVHLLQARIEDDQPYPTSREHPLYPSFTSLLDERVAEYAASGK
;
A
#
# COMPACT_ATOMS: atom_id res chain seq x y z
N MET A 1 -4.92 -15.31 29.02
CA MET A 1 -3.46 -15.13 29.22
C MET A 1 -3.15 -13.80 28.58
N ILE A 2 -2.64 -12.85 29.36
CA ILE A 2 -2.37 -11.48 28.87
C ILE A 2 -1.21 -11.54 27.87
N ASP A 3 -1.34 -10.84 26.75
CA ASP A 3 -0.29 -10.77 25.72
C ASP A 3 0.99 -10.13 26.28
N PRO A 4 2.20 -10.60 25.90
CA PRO A 4 3.46 -10.00 26.35
C PRO A 4 3.57 -8.49 26.10
N THR A 5 3.06 -7.97 24.98
CA THR A 5 3.05 -6.53 24.68
C THR A 5 2.21 -5.78 25.70
N THR A 6 1.01 -6.29 26.01
CA THR A 6 0.15 -5.73 27.05
C THR A 6 0.85 -5.73 28.41
N GLN A 7 1.54 -6.81 28.78
CA GLN A 7 2.28 -6.87 30.05
C GLN A 7 3.41 -5.84 30.15
N ASP A 8 4.11 -5.56 29.05
CA ASP A 8 5.19 -4.58 29.04
C ASP A 8 4.64 -3.14 29.06
N VAL A 9 3.53 -2.88 28.37
CA VAL A 9 2.80 -1.61 28.48
C VAL A 9 2.31 -1.38 29.91
N MET A 10 1.75 -2.40 30.58
CA MET A 10 1.29 -2.28 31.98
C MET A 10 2.43 -1.81 32.91
N LYS A 11 3.64 -2.37 32.75
CA LYS A 11 4.81 -1.96 33.54
C LYS A 11 5.19 -0.50 33.26
N LEU A 12 5.28 -0.13 31.99
CA LEU A 12 5.64 1.23 31.58
C LEU A 12 4.62 2.26 32.07
N TYR A 13 3.33 1.93 32.00
CA TYR A 13 2.25 2.79 32.47
C TYR A 13 2.36 3.03 33.99
N LEU A 14 2.62 1.99 34.76
CA LEU A 14 2.83 2.09 36.21
C LEU A 14 4.08 2.92 36.57
N GLU A 15 5.17 2.76 35.81
CA GLU A 15 6.43 3.44 36.06
C GLU A 15 6.39 4.94 35.74
N HIS A 16 5.62 5.34 34.73
CA HIS A 16 5.71 6.70 34.18
C HIS A 16 4.42 7.53 34.26
N VAL A 17 3.25 6.90 34.25
CA VAL A 17 1.96 7.61 34.33
C VAL A 17 1.36 7.48 35.74
N GLY A 18 1.36 6.26 36.29
CA GLY A 18 0.71 5.92 37.56
C GLY A 18 -0.79 5.71 37.42
N LEU A 19 -1.41 5.18 38.49
CA LEU A 19 -2.84 4.84 38.50
C LEU A 19 -3.70 5.96 39.12
N PRO A 20 -4.95 6.12 38.69
CA PRO A 20 -5.89 7.05 39.32
C PRO A 20 -6.13 6.69 40.80
N THR A 21 -5.78 7.58 41.72
CA THR A 21 -5.86 7.32 43.17
C THR A 21 -7.29 7.35 43.73
N GLU A 22 -8.24 7.83 42.93
CA GLU A 22 -9.67 7.89 43.29
C GLU A 22 -10.41 6.57 43.06
N LEU A 23 -9.80 5.63 42.33
CA LEU A 23 -10.35 4.31 42.07
C LEU A 23 -10.05 3.34 43.22
N SER A 24 -10.92 2.35 43.41
CA SER A 24 -10.64 1.24 44.32
C SER A 24 -9.50 0.37 43.77
N PRO A 25 -8.81 -0.43 44.60
CA PRO A 25 -7.74 -1.30 44.11
C PRO A 25 -8.17 -2.28 43.00
N GLU A 26 -9.41 -2.76 43.05
CA GLU A 26 -9.97 -3.64 42.01
C GLU A 26 -10.23 -2.86 40.72
N ASP A 27 -10.81 -1.66 40.82
CA ASP A 27 -11.06 -0.79 39.66
C ASP A 27 -9.77 -0.25 39.04
N GLN A 28 -8.72 -0.05 39.85
CA GLN A 28 -7.38 0.33 39.39
C GLN A 28 -6.74 -0.75 38.53
N GLN A 29 -6.90 -2.02 38.92
CA GLN A 29 -6.39 -3.15 38.15
C GLN A 29 -7.15 -3.29 36.83
N GLU A 30 -8.48 -3.20 36.85
CA GLU A 30 -9.30 -3.26 35.62
C GLU A 30 -8.97 -2.09 34.68
N PHE A 31 -8.76 -0.89 35.23
CA PHE A 31 -8.35 0.28 34.46
C PHE A 31 -6.99 0.05 33.78
N LEU A 32 -5.99 -0.44 34.52
CA LEU A 32 -4.66 -0.70 33.98
C LEU A 32 -4.70 -1.74 32.87
N GLU A 33 -5.43 -2.83 33.06
CA GLU A 33 -5.58 -3.87 32.04
C GLU A 33 -6.22 -3.30 30.77
N ARG A 34 -7.34 -2.58 30.90
CA ARG A 34 -8.05 -1.99 29.76
C ARG A 34 -7.19 -0.97 29.00
N GLU A 35 -6.53 -0.05 29.71
CA GLU A 35 -5.68 0.96 29.05
C GLU A 35 -4.47 0.32 28.39
N SER A 36 -3.89 -0.71 29.01
CA SER A 36 -2.73 -1.40 28.43
C SER A 36 -3.12 -2.23 27.20
N GLU A 37 -4.31 -2.85 27.20
CA GLU A 37 -4.85 -3.53 26.02
C GLU A 37 -5.12 -2.55 24.88
N ARG A 38 -5.71 -1.38 25.18
CA ARG A 38 -5.93 -0.32 24.18
C ARG A 38 -4.63 0.13 23.53
N ILE A 39 -3.59 0.36 24.33
CA ILE A 39 -2.28 0.80 23.82
C ILE A 39 -1.60 -0.33 23.04
N ALA A 40 -1.68 -1.59 23.50
CA ALA A 40 -1.15 -2.74 22.78
C ALA A 40 -1.83 -2.92 21.40
N GLU A 41 -3.16 -2.78 21.33
CA GLU A 41 -3.89 -2.78 20.06
C GLU A 41 -3.43 -1.64 19.14
N ARG A 42 -3.17 -0.45 19.69
CA ARG A 42 -2.63 0.68 18.92
C ARG A 42 -1.23 0.38 18.38
N ILE A 43 -0.36 -0.25 19.19
CA ILE A 43 0.97 -0.72 18.77
C ILE A 43 0.84 -1.69 17.59
N ASP A 44 -0.03 -2.69 17.67
CA ASP A 44 -0.16 -3.70 16.62
C ASP A 44 -0.72 -3.12 15.32
N ASN A 45 -1.69 -2.20 15.40
CA ASN A 45 -2.16 -1.46 14.24
C ASN A 45 -1.04 -0.62 13.60
N MET A 46 -0.21 0.04 14.41
CA MET A 46 0.94 0.81 13.92
C MET A 46 2.01 -0.10 13.28
N LYS A 47 2.26 -1.29 13.85
CA LYS A 47 3.19 -2.28 13.29
C LYS A 47 2.76 -2.72 11.90
N VAL A 48 1.48 -3.04 11.71
CA VAL A 48 0.92 -3.41 10.39
C VAL A 48 1.13 -2.27 9.39
N HIS A 49 0.84 -1.03 9.80
CA HIS A 49 1.00 0.14 8.95
C HIS A 49 2.46 0.38 8.54
N MET A 50 3.38 0.44 9.51
CA MET A 50 4.81 0.69 9.25
C MET A 50 5.46 -0.45 8.45
N GLN A 51 5.01 -1.69 8.65
CA GLN A 51 5.43 -2.82 7.83
C GLN A 51 5.04 -2.61 6.36
N ASP A 52 3.78 -2.29 6.07
CA ASP A 52 3.35 -2.09 4.68
C ASP A 52 4.10 -0.93 4.02
N GLN A 53 4.28 0.16 4.77
CA GLN A 53 5.03 1.33 4.32
C GLN A 53 6.49 1.01 4.00
N VAL A 54 7.23 0.32 4.88
CA VAL A 54 8.65 0.04 4.66
C VAL A 54 8.85 -0.88 3.45
N LEU A 55 7.96 -1.85 3.25
CA LEU A 55 8.01 -2.77 2.12
C LEU A 55 7.66 -2.06 0.81
N THR A 56 6.61 -1.24 0.80
CA THR A 56 6.21 -0.43 -0.35
C THR A 56 7.31 0.56 -0.73
N ARG A 57 7.92 1.23 0.26
CA ARG A 57 9.05 2.12 0.06
C ARG A 57 10.24 1.39 -0.56
N TYR A 58 10.59 0.21 -0.02
CA TYR A 58 11.70 -0.58 -0.55
C TYR A 58 11.48 -0.93 -2.03
N VAL A 59 10.29 -1.38 -2.40
CA VAL A 59 9.94 -1.69 -3.81
C VAL A 59 10.00 -0.44 -4.68
N ARG A 60 9.53 0.71 -4.18
CA ARG A 60 9.60 1.98 -4.90
C ARG A 60 11.04 2.41 -5.18
N GLU A 61 11.93 2.23 -4.21
CA GLU A 61 13.34 2.64 -4.29
C GLU A 61 14.20 1.66 -5.10
N ASN A 62 13.97 0.35 -4.97
CA ASN A 62 14.81 -0.69 -5.56
C ASN A 62 14.20 -1.35 -6.81
N GLY A 63 12.91 -1.13 -7.07
CA GLY A 63 12.20 -1.66 -8.24
C GLY A 63 11.73 -3.12 -8.09
N HIS A 64 12.20 -3.84 -7.08
CA HIS A 64 11.79 -5.21 -6.77
C HIS A 64 11.61 -5.39 -5.24
N PRO A 65 10.89 -6.43 -4.79
CA PRO A 65 10.81 -6.77 -3.37
C PRO A 65 12.18 -7.08 -2.77
N ALA A 66 12.32 -6.82 -1.46
CA ALA A 66 13.50 -7.24 -0.72
C ALA A 66 13.59 -8.78 -0.70
N PRO A 67 14.79 -9.37 -0.79
CA PRO A 67 14.95 -10.80 -0.52
C PRO A 67 14.49 -11.13 0.90
N HIS A 68 13.99 -12.34 1.13
CA HIS A 68 13.28 -12.69 2.37
C HIS A 68 14.06 -12.34 3.65
N SER A 69 15.37 -12.56 3.67
CA SER A 69 16.23 -12.23 4.84
C SER A 69 16.27 -10.73 5.15
N GLU A 70 16.26 -9.89 4.12
CA GLU A 70 16.25 -8.43 4.27
C GLU A 70 14.85 -7.92 4.59
N GLN A 71 13.83 -8.53 3.98
CA GLN A 71 12.43 -8.25 4.30
C GLN A 71 12.12 -8.42 5.78
N VAL A 72 12.57 -9.53 6.40
CA VAL A 72 12.40 -9.76 7.84
C VAL A 72 13.11 -8.68 8.67
N GLY A 73 14.30 -8.25 8.25
CA GLY A 73 15.03 -7.16 8.91
C GLY A 73 14.26 -5.85 8.88
N LEU A 74 13.74 -5.47 7.71
CA LEU A 74 12.93 -4.25 7.53
C LEU A 74 11.65 -4.29 8.36
N ILE A 75 10.95 -5.42 8.38
CA ILE A 75 9.72 -5.61 9.17
C ILE A 75 10.01 -5.47 10.67
N ASN A 76 11.05 -6.17 11.17
CA ASN A 76 11.39 -6.11 12.59
C ASN A 76 11.78 -4.68 13.01
N GLN A 77 12.53 -3.97 12.17
CA GLN A 77 12.89 -2.57 12.42
C GLN A 77 11.65 -1.67 12.43
N ALA A 78 10.73 -1.84 11.48
CA ALA A 78 9.47 -1.10 11.42
C ALA A 78 8.59 -1.38 12.64
N TRP A 79 8.55 -2.63 13.11
CA TRP A 79 7.78 -2.98 14.30
C TRP A 79 8.37 -2.38 15.58
N ALA A 80 9.70 -2.35 15.71
CA ALA A 80 10.36 -1.67 16.82
C ALA A 80 10.02 -0.18 16.82
N GLN A 81 10.14 0.50 15.67
CA GLN A 81 9.77 1.92 15.54
C GLN A 81 8.30 2.18 15.86
N ALA A 82 7.39 1.32 15.39
CA ALA A 82 5.96 1.43 15.68
C ALA A 82 5.68 1.34 17.19
N THR A 83 6.40 0.44 17.87
CA THR A 83 6.27 0.21 19.31
C THR A 83 6.80 1.42 20.08
N ASP A 84 8.02 1.87 19.76
CA ASP A 84 8.65 3.03 20.39
C ASP A 84 7.80 4.28 20.20
N PHE A 85 7.26 4.51 19.00
CA PHE A 85 6.41 5.65 18.69
C PHE A 85 5.15 5.71 19.56
N VAL A 86 4.39 4.61 19.61
CA VAL A 86 3.13 4.59 20.36
C VAL A 86 3.41 4.71 21.87
N ILE A 87 4.50 4.13 22.36
CA ILE A 87 4.92 4.27 23.76
C ILE A 87 5.34 5.72 24.06
N ASP A 88 6.15 6.34 23.22
CA ASP A 88 6.57 7.74 23.37
C ASP A 88 5.37 8.68 23.42
N GLU A 89 4.38 8.47 22.55
CA GLU A 89 3.17 9.27 22.51
C GLU A 89 2.23 9.02 23.71
N GLU A 90 1.86 7.77 23.98
CA GLU A 90 0.83 7.41 24.96
C GLU A 90 1.32 7.39 26.41
N ILE A 91 2.58 7.00 26.63
CA ILE A 91 3.15 6.84 27.98
C ILE A 91 3.98 8.06 28.37
N TYR A 92 4.86 8.51 27.47
CA TYR A 92 5.77 9.61 27.79
C TYR A 92 5.21 10.98 27.42
N GLY A 93 4.11 11.05 26.66
CA GLY A 93 3.57 12.31 26.13
C GLY A 93 4.58 13.04 25.26
N LYS A 94 5.56 12.32 24.71
CA LYS A 94 6.63 12.84 23.87
C LYS A 94 6.31 12.50 22.43
N LEU A 95 6.21 13.54 21.63
CA LEU A 95 6.22 13.40 20.19
C LEU A 95 7.69 13.62 19.76
N PRO A 96 8.37 12.67 19.10
CA PRO A 96 9.76 12.84 18.67
C PRO A 96 9.98 14.17 17.91
N GLU A 97 11.13 14.83 18.13
CA GLU A 97 11.41 16.17 17.55
C GLU A 97 11.67 16.12 16.03
N ASP A 98 11.98 14.96 15.46
CA ASP A 98 12.19 14.69 14.03
C ASP A 98 10.92 14.20 13.30
N MET A 99 9.76 14.67 13.77
CA MET A 99 8.41 14.32 13.32
C MET A 99 7.88 15.14 12.13
N GLU A 100 8.70 15.75 11.26
CA GLU A 100 8.14 16.39 10.04
C GLU A 100 7.47 15.36 9.09
N ALA A 101 7.60 14.06 9.33
CA ALA A 101 6.90 13.02 8.59
C ALA A 101 6.89 11.64 9.31
N TYR A 102 6.17 11.39 10.40
CA TYR A 102 5.34 10.15 10.46
C TYR A 102 4.31 10.03 11.64
N PRO A 103 3.08 9.57 11.33
CA PRO A 103 2.54 9.64 9.99
C PRO A 103 2.51 11.12 9.57
N PRO A 104 3.09 11.52 8.40
CA PRO A 104 2.49 12.64 7.73
C PRO A 104 1.03 12.23 7.63
N ASP A 105 0.13 13.18 7.80
CA ASP A 105 -1.29 13.04 7.49
C ASP A 105 -1.52 11.77 6.70
N GLN A 106 -2.15 10.75 7.30
CA GLN A 106 -2.72 9.69 6.47
C GLN A 106 -3.47 10.48 5.43
N GLU A 107 -2.94 10.48 4.21
CA GLU A 107 -3.61 11.21 3.18
C GLU A 107 -4.94 10.48 3.12
N SER A 108 -6.00 11.19 3.48
CA SER A 108 -7.29 10.53 3.66
C SER A 108 -7.58 9.80 2.36
N ALA A 109 -8.39 8.74 2.39
CA ALA A 109 -8.74 8.04 1.15
C ALA A 109 -9.21 9.04 0.06
N GLU A 110 -9.80 10.19 0.46
CA GLU A 110 -10.10 11.28 -0.46
C GLU A 110 -8.89 12.01 -1.03
N ALA A 111 -7.87 12.30 -0.24
CA ALA A 111 -6.68 12.98 -0.73
C ALA A 111 -5.76 12.02 -1.53
N GLU A 112 -5.76 10.71 -1.22
CA GLU A 112 -5.10 9.68 -2.06
C GLU A 112 -5.79 9.54 -3.39
N ALA A 113 -7.12 9.46 -3.36
CA ALA A 113 -7.91 9.55 -4.58
C ALA A 113 -7.65 10.87 -5.33
N GLU A 114 -7.44 12.00 -4.65
CA GLU A 114 -7.14 13.28 -5.31
C GLU A 114 -5.77 13.29 -5.98
N ARG A 115 -4.73 12.77 -5.34
CA ARG A 115 -3.41 12.62 -5.97
C ARG A 115 -3.43 11.65 -7.13
N ASP A 116 -4.16 10.55 -7.00
CA ASP A 116 -4.31 9.57 -8.08
C ASP A 116 -5.05 10.19 -9.26
N ARG A 117 -6.14 10.91 -9.01
CA ARG A 117 -6.83 11.73 -10.03
C ARG A 117 -5.90 12.74 -10.67
N ALA A 118 -5.10 13.47 -9.89
CA ALA A 118 -4.16 14.45 -10.39
C ALA A 118 -3.07 13.81 -11.28
N ARG A 119 -2.51 12.67 -10.85
CA ARG A 119 -1.51 11.90 -11.62
C ARG A 119 -2.10 11.42 -12.95
N ILE A 120 -3.27 10.79 -12.90
CA ILE A 120 -4.00 10.34 -14.10
C ILE A 120 -4.26 11.52 -15.03
N GLN A 121 -4.73 12.66 -14.50
CA GLN A 121 -5.02 13.85 -15.28
C GLN A 121 -3.79 14.42 -15.99
N VAL A 122 -2.64 14.48 -15.31
CA VAL A 122 -1.36 14.91 -15.91
C VAL A 122 -0.96 14.01 -17.08
N HIS A 123 -1.17 12.70 -16.95
CA HIS A 123 -0.79 11.73 -17.97
C HIS A 123 -1.89 11.42 -18.99
N ARG A 124 -3.08 12.00 -18.86
CA ARG A 124 -4.24 11.74 -19.75
C ARG A 124 -3.93 11.96 -21.22
N SER A 125 -3.16 13.01 -21.54
CA SER A 125 -2.76 13.35 -22.91
C SER A 125 -1.62 12.49 -23.48
N ASN A 126 -1.00 11.63 -22.65
CA ASN A 126 0.08 10.76 -23.10
C ASN A 126 -0.53 9.49 -23.75
N PRO A 127 -0.31 9.26 -25.05
CA PRO A 127 -0.81 8.06 -25.73
C PRO A 127 -0.13 6.77 -25.25
N GLU A 128 1.00 6.86 -24.56
CA GLU A 128 1.73 5.71 -23.99
C GLU A 128 1.47 5.51 -22.49
N ARG A 129 0.48 6.20 -21.90
CA ARG A 129 0.13 6.08 -20.47
C ARG A 129 -0.15 4.63 -20.04
N TRP A 130 -0.70 3.82 -20.94
CA TRP A 130 -0.98 2.40 -20.73
C TRP A 130 0.26 1.56 -20.40
N ARG A 131 1.48 2.01 -20.78
CA ARG A 131 2.74 1.32 -20.42
C ARG A 131 3.03 1.39 -18.92
N GLN A 132 2.42 2.36 -18.22
CA GLN A 132 2.48 2.56 -16.78
C GLN A 132 1.04 2.64 -16.23
N PRO A 133 0.40 1.49 -15.95
CA PRO A 133 -1.00 1.43 -15.51
C PRO A 133 -1.40 2.30 -14.32
N VAL A 134 -0.45 2.66 -13.44
CA VAL A 134 -0.65 3.64 -12.34
C VAL A 134 -1.03 5.04 -12.81
N ASN A 135 -0.84 5.34 -14.10
CA ASN A 135 -1.20 6.61 -14.75
C ASN A 135 -2.53 6.54 -15.51
N CYS A 136 -3.23 5.41 -15.45
CA CYS A 136 -4.49 5.18 -16.15
C CYS A 136 -5.66 5.16 -15.16
N GLU A 137 -6.86 5.51 -15.64
CA GLU A 137 -8.08 5.16 -14.93
C GLU A 137 -8.26 3.64 -14.87
N ASP A 138 -9.02 3.18 -13.88
CA ASP A 138 -9.36 1.77 -13.74
C ASP A 138 -10.19 1.33 -14.95
N PRO A 139 -9.79 0.24 -15.66
CA PRO A 139 -10.48 -0.13 -16.88
C PRO A 139 -11.94 -0.50 -16.64
N ALA A 140 -12.81 -0.13 -17.57
CA ALA A 140 -14.22 -0.48 -17.51
C ALA A 140 -14.42 -2.01 -17.62
N THR A 141 -15.52 -2.51 -17.04
CA THR A 141 -15.88 -3.94 -17.12
C THR A 141 -16.02 -4.44 -18.56
N SER A 142 -16.57 -3.62 -19.46
CA SER A 142 -16.66 -3.93 -20.89
C SER A 142 -15.28 -4.08 -21.54
N THR A 143 -14.31 -3.24 -21.16
CA THR A 143 -12.92 -3.32 -21.64
C THR A 143 -12.24 -4.59 -21.17
N ARG A 144 -12.46 -5.00 -19.90
CA ARG A 144 -11.96 -6.28 -19.36
C ARG A 144 -12.52 -7.48 -20.14
N GLN A 145 -13.83 -7.49 -20.41
CA GLN A 145 -14.47 -8.54 -21.19
C GLN A 145 -13.92 -8.62 -22.63
N LEU A 146 -13.67 -7.46 -23.26
CA LEU A 146 -13.05 -7.42 -24.59
C LEU A 146 -11.61 -7.94 -24.55
N GLN A 147 -10.81 -7.55 -23.55
CA GLN A 147 -9.46 -8.08 -23.36
C GLN A 147 -9.49 -9.61 -23.23
N ASP A 148 -10.44 -10.17 -22.48
CA ASP A 148 -10.56 -11.62 -22.29
C ASP A 148 -10.91 -12.31 -23.61
N LEU A 149 -11.88 -11.78 -24.37
CA LEU A 149 -12.20 -12.31 -25.70
C LEU A 149 -10.97 -12.35 -26.62
N LEU A 150 -10.15 -11.30 -26.60
CA LEU A 150 -9.00 -11.16 -27.48
C LEU A 150 -7.81 -12.03 -27.03
N TRP A 151 -7.50 -12.08 -25.74
CA TRP A 151 -6.25 -12.65 -25.22
C TRP A 151 -6.42 -13.53 -23.97
N GLU A 152 -7.51 -14.30 -23.87
CA GLU A 152 -7.79 -15.23 -22.76
C GLU A 152 -6.59 -16.11 -22.37
N GLU A 153 -5.95 -16.71 -23.39
CA GLU A 153 -4.83 -17.65 -23.26
C GLU A 153 -3.49 -16.98 -22.93
N LYS A 154 -3.41 -15.65 -22.93
CA LYS A 154 -2.16 -14.94 -22.67
C LYS A 154 -1.90 -14.83 -21.15
N PRO A 155 -0.62 -14.74 -20.71
CA PRO A 155 -0.27 -14.61 -19.29
C PRO A 155 -0.88 -13.37 -18.63
N SER A 156 -1.11 -13.41 -17.32
CA SER A 156 -1.77 -12.33 -16.56
C SER A 156 -1.13 -10.95 -16.75
N ARG A 157 0.21 -10.87 -16.83
CA ARG A 157 0.91 -9.59 -17.07
C ARG A 157 0.63 -9.02 -18.45
N PHE A 158 0.56 -9.87 -19.48
CA PHE A 158 0.16 -9.45 -20.83
C PHE A 158 -1.28 -8.92 -20.80
N ARG A 159 -2.21 -9.66 -20.18
CA ARG A 159 -3.62 -9.28 -20.04
C ARG A 159 -3.80 -7.98 -19.24
N TYR A 160 -2.94 -7.74 -18.26
CA TYR A 160 -2.89 -6.49 -17.50
C TYR A 160 -2.58 -5.28 -18.40
N TYR A 161 -1.48 -5.29 -19.16
CA TYR A 161 -1.21 -4.21 -20.12
C TYR A 161 -2.26 -4.15 -21.24
N ALA A 162 -2.75 -5.33 -21.64
CA ALA A 162 -3.99 -5.64 -22.34
C ALA A 162 -5.08 -4.59 -22.19
N VAL A 163 -5.65 -4.64 -20.99
CA VAL A 163 -6.84 -3.90 -20.66
C VAL A 163 -6.58 -2.41 -20.57
N HIS A 164 -5.39 -1.98 -20.12
CA HIS A 164 -5.04 -0.56 -20.05
C HIS A 164 -4.78 0.06 -21.42
N LEU A 165 -4.20 -0.69 -22.37
CA LEU A 165 -4.03 -0.22 -23.75
C LEU A 165 -5.39 -0.07 -24.45
N LEU A 166 -6.28 -1.05 -24.29
CA LEU A 166 -7.64 -0.96 -24.85
C LEU A 166 -8.40 0.23 -24.24
N GLN A 167 -8.36 0.37 -22.92
CA GLN A 167 -9.01 1.47 -22.21
C GLN A 167 -8.52 2.83 -22.73
N ALA A 168 -7.19 3.00 -22.85
CA ALA A 168 -6.61 4.25 -23.35
C ALA A 168 -7.05 4.56 -24.79
N ARG A 169 -7.11 3.56 -25.67
CA ARG A 169 -7.57 3.74 -27.05
C ARG A 169 -9.05 4.10 -27.13
N ILE A 170 -9.88 3.50 -26.29
CA ILE A 170 -11.31 3.80 -26.21
C ILE A 170 -11.54 5.24 -25.72
N GLU A 171 -10.85 5.65 -24.65
CA GLU A 171 -10.93 7.01 -24.10
C GLU A 171 -10.48 8.09 -25.09
N ASP A 172 -9.48 7.77 -25.92
CA ASP A 172 -8.90 8.70 -26.88
C ASP A 172 -9.62 8.66 -28.24
N ASP A 173 -10.75 7.96 -28.37
CA ASP A 173 -11.48 7.71 -29.62
C ASP A 173 -10.59 7.17 -30.76
N GLN A 174 -9.59 6.37 -30.40
CA GLN A 174 -8.64 5.78 -31.34
C GLN A 174 -9.06 4.37 -31.77
N PRO A 175 -8.69 3.93 -32.97
CA PRO A 175 -8.95 2.57 -33.41
C PRO A 175 -8.34 1.51 -32.48
N TYR A 176 -9.13 0.50 -32.11
CA TYR A 176 -8.72 -0.64 -31.30
C TYR A 176 -9.26 -1.95 -31.90
N PRO A 177 -8.62 -3.11 -31.61
CA PRO A 177 -9.14 -4.39 -32.07
C PRO A 177 -10.44 -4.75 -31.34
N THR A 178 -11.47 -5.11 -32.12
CA THR A 178 -12.77 -5.57 -31.60
C THR A 178 -12.94 -7.09 -31.65
N SER A 179 -12.09 -7.79 -32.41
CA SER A 179 -12.05 -9.24 -32.52
C SER A 179 -10.64 -9.72 -32.87
N ARG A 180 -10.39 -11.04 -32.78
CA ARG A 180 -9.10 -11.65 -33.19
C ARG A 180 -8.84 -11.57 -34.70
N GLU A 181 -9.89 -11.38 -35.49
CA GLU A 181 -9.81 -11.19 -36.95
C GLU A 181 -9.61 -9.71 -37.33
N HIS A 182 -9.73 -8.80 -36.36
CA HIS A 182 -9.59 -7.37 -36.62
C HIS A 182 -8.18 -7.04 -37.14
N PRO A 183 -8.02 -6.20 -38.18
CA PRO A 183 -6.70 -5.91 -38.76
C PRO A 183 -5.65 -5.37 -37.77
N LEU A 184 -6.10 -4.71 -36.70
CA LEU A 184 -5.23 -4.17 -35.65
C LEU A 184 -4.78 -5.22 -34.63
N TYR A 185 -5.45 -6.37 -34.53
CA TYR A 185 -5.17 -7.38 -33.51
C TYR A 185 -3.70 -7.87 -33.51
N PRO A 186 -3.08 -8.17 -34.68
CA PRO A 186 -1.68 -8.56 -34.71
C PRO A 186 -0.75 -7.44 -34.21
N SER A 187 -0.98 -6.20 -34.64
CA SER A 187 -0.14 -5.06 -34.24
C SER A 187 -0.21 -4.77 -32.74
N PHE A 188 -1.39 -4.86 -32.14
CA PHE A 188 -1.56 -4.73 -30.69
C PHE A 188 -0.88 -5.86 -29.95
N THR A 189 -1.04 -7.09 -30.44
CA THR A 189 -0.40 -8.26 -29.83
C THR A 189 1.12 -8.12 -29.80
N SER A 190 1.73 -7.71 -30.92
CA SER A 190 3.17 -7.46 -30.99
C SER A 190 3.63 -6.33 -30.06
N LEU A 191 2.88 -5.23 -30.00
CA LEU A 191 3.18 -4.10 -29.10
C LEU A 191 3.14 -4.52 -27.62
N LEU A 192 2.20 -5.39 -27.25
CA LEU A 192 2.05 -5.91 -25.89
C LEU A 192 3.13 -6.94 -25.55
N ASP A 193 3.48 -7.81 -26.51
CA ASP A 193 4.58 -8.77 -26.33
C ASP A 193 5.92 -8.02 -26.13
N GLU A 194 6.16 -6.94 -26.89
CA GLU A 194 7.30 -6.03 -26.67
C GLU A 194 7.26 -5.43 -25.26
N ARG A 195 6.11 -4.92 -24.81
CA ARG A 195 6.00 -4.32 -23.48
C ARG A 195 6.26 -5.33 -22.35
N VAL A 196 5.78 -6.55 -22.49
CA VAL A 196 6.03 -7.61 -21.51
C VAL A 196 7.51 -8.00 -21.50
N ALA A 197 8.15 -8.05 -22.66
CA ALA A 197 9.59 -8.30 -22.76
C ALA A 197 10.42 -7.16 -22.14
N GLU A 198 10.08 -5.90 -22.40
CA GLU A 198 10.70 -4.72 -21.78
C GLU A 198 10.59 -4.79 -20.24
N TYR A 199 9.41 -5.13 -19.72
CA TYR A 199 9.19 -5.26 -18.29
C TYR A 199 10.07 -6.37 -17.70
N ALA A 200 10.08 -7.55 -18.30
CA ALA A 200 10.92 -8.67 -17.86
C ALA A 200 12.43 -8.35 -17.91
N ALA A 201 12.87 -7.60 -18.93
CA ALA A 201 14.26 -7.15 -19.04
C ALA A 201 14.63 -6.07 -18.02
N SER A 202 13.65 -5.29 -17.53
CA SER A 202 13.87 -4.22 -16.56
C SER A 202 14.08 -4.71 -15.11
N GLY A 203 13.94 -6.01 -14.84
CA GLY A 203 14.23 -6.61 -13.53
C GLY A 203 13.31 -6.16 -12.38
N LYS A 204 12.18 -5.51 -12.71
CA LYS A 204 11.11 -5.15 -11.78
C LYS A 204 9.99 -6.18 -11.76
#